data_AF-A0A2V9X2D8-F1
#
_entry.id   AF-A0A2V9X2D8-F1
#
_cell.length_a   1.000
_cell.length_b   1.000
_cell.length_c   1.000
_cell.angle_alpha   90.00
_cell.angle_beta   90.00
_cell.angle_gamma   90.00
#
_symmetry.space_group_name_H-M   'P 1'
#
loop_
_entity.id
_entity.type
_entity.pdbx_description
1 polymer ?
#
loop_
_entity_poly.entity_id
_entity_poly.type
_entity_poly.pdbx_seq_one_letter_code
_entity_poly.pdbx_strand_id
1 'polypeptide(L)' 'MSRVPLKGSAGLVVAAGVVVLLLIFLPAYRWFFLVSVGIGLAVAAILYFWYKHKPVKPEDVDRRPLKLD' A
#
# COMPACT_ATOMS: atom_id res chain seq x y z
N MET A 1 12.44 -13.54 -17.49
CA MET A 1 12.03 -12.94 -16.21
C MET A 1 10.72 -12.19 -16.43
N SER A 2 9.58 -12.85 -16.24
CA SER A 2 8.27 -12.24 -16.44
C SER A 2 8.06 -11.19 -15.35
N ARG A 3 8.19 -9.91 -15.71
CA ARG A 3 7.81 -8.79 -14.83
C ARG A 3 6.31 -8.90 -14.66
N VAL A 4 5.84 -9.58 -13.62
CA VAL A 4 4.41 -9.62 -13.30
C VAL A 4 4.01 -8.16 -13.12
N PRO A 5 3.24 -7.57 -14.05
CA PRO A 5 2.69 -6.27 -13.84
C PRO A 5 1.58 -6.53 -12.84
N LEU A 6 1.90 -6.56 -11.55
CA LEU A 6 0.91 -6.44 -10.50
C LEU A 6 0.37 -5.01 -10.60
N LYS A 7 -0.48 -4.84 -11.61
CA LYS A 7 -1.39 -3.73 -11.85
C LYS A 7 -2.02 -3.48 -10.49
N GLY A 8 -1.67 -2.38 -9.84
CA GLY A 8 -1.84 -2.16 -8.39
C GLY A 8 -3.22 -2.53 -7.83
N SER A 9 -4.23 -2.60 -8.68
CA SER A 9 -5.52 -3.27 -8.47
C SER A 9 -5.45 -4.64 -7.80
N ALA A 10 -4.54 -5.55 -8.18
CA ALA A 10 -4.49 -6.90 -7.61
C ALA A 10 -4.06 -6.89 -6.13
N GLY A 11 -3.05 -6.08 -5.78
CA GLY A 11 -2.65 -5.88 -4.39
C GLY A 11 -3.73 -5.21 -3.55
N LEU A 12 -4.48 -4.28 -4.15
CA LEU A 12 -5.58 -3.59 -3.49
C LEU A 12 -6.75 -4.53 -3.18
N VAL A 13 -7.09 -5.43 -4.10
CA VAL A 13 -8.14 -6.45 -3.89
C VAL A 13 -7.74 -7.43 -2.79
N VAL A 14 -6.49 -7.88 -2.75
CA VAL A 14 -6.00 -8.78 -1.70
C VAL A 14 -6.02 -8.09 -0.34
N ALA A 15 -5.54 -6.85 -0.24
CA ALA A 15 -5.57 -6.08 1.00
C ALA A 15 -7.01 -5.87 1.50
N ALA A 16 -7.93 -5.49 0.60
CA ALA A 16 -9.35 -5.34 0.95
C ALA A 16 -9.96 -6.66 1.45
N GLY A 17 -9.64 -7.79 0.81
CA GLY A 17 -10.10 -9.11 1.24
C GLY A 17 -9.62 -9.49 2.65
N VAL A 18 -8.35 -9.22 2.97
CA VAL A 18 -7.78 -9.47 4.31
C VAL A 18 -8.50 -8.63 5.37
N VAL A 19 -8.80 -7.36 5.07
CA VAL A 19 -9.51 -6.47 5.99
C VAL A 19 -10.92 -6.98 6.29
N VAL A 20 -11.65 -7.44 5.27
CA VAL A 20 -13.01 -8.00 5.42
C VAL A 20 -12.99 -9.30 6.21
N LEU A 21 -12.03 -10.20 5.94
CA LEU A 21 -11.87 -11.45 6.68
C LEU A 21 -11.60 -11.20 8.17
N LEU A 22 -10.74 -10.24 8.50
CA LEU A 22 -10.44 -9.88 9.90
C LEU A 22 -11.65 -9.27 10.61
N LEU A 23 -12.47 -8.46 9.93
CA LEU A 23 -13.72 -7.92 10.48
C LEU A 23 -14.76 -8.99 10.82
N ILE A 24 -14.83 -10.06 10.02
CA ILE A 24 -15.78 -11.15 10.21
C ILE A 24 -15.32 -12.08 11.34
N PHE A 25 -14.02 -12.40 11.40
CA PHE A 25 -13.48 -13.36 12.38
C PHE A 25 -13.40 -12.83 13.81
N LEU A 26 -13.22 -11.52 14.02
CA LEU A 26 -12.96 -10.93 15.33
C LEU A 26 -14.04 -9.91 15.76
N PRO A 27 -15.28 -10.36 16.06
CA PRO A 27 -16.39 -9.45 16.41
C PRO A 27 -16.15 -8.66 17.71
N ALA A 28 -15.40 -9.21 18.66
CA ALA A 28 -15.06 -8.54 19.92
C ALA A 28 -14.02 -7.40 19.74
N TYR A 29 -13.20 -7.47 18.69
CA TYR A 29 -12.11 -6.52 18.43
C TYR A 29 -12.46 -5.47 17.37
N ARG A 30 -13.75 -5.33 17.01
CA ARG A 30 -14.23 -4.37 16.02
C ARG A 30 -13.64 -2.97 16.18
N TRP A 31 -13.61 -2.46 17.41
CA TRP A 31 -13.07 -1.13 17.70
C TRP A 31 -11.55 -1.03 17.52
N PHE A 32 -10.79 -2.03 18.00
CA PHE A 32 -9.34 -2.08 17.81
C PHE A 32 -8.98 -2.18 16.31
N PHE A 33 -9.75 -2.99 15.58
CA PHE A 33 -9.59 -3.15 14.16
C PHE A 33 -9.96 -1.88 13.40
N LEU A 34 -11.04 -1.18 13.79
CA LEU A 34 -11.44 0.10 13.18
C LEU A 34 -10.33 1.15 13.32
N VAL A 35 -9.73 1.26 14.50
CA VAL A 35 -8.64 2.21 14.75
C VAL A 35 -7.41 1.85 13.92
N SER A 36 -7.05 0.56 13.85
CA SER A 36 -5.93 0.08 13.04
C SER A 36 -6.13 0.38 11.54
N VAL A 37 -7.31 0.08 11.00
CA VAL A 37 -7.68 0.41 9.61
C VAL A 37 -7.67 1.92 9.39
N GLY A 38 -8.18 2.69 10.35
CA GLY A 38 -8.16 4.16 10.31
C GLY A 38 -6.73 4.72 10.21
N ILE A 39 -5.79 4.18 11.00
CA ILE A 39 -4.38 4.56 10.93
C ILE A 39 -3.79 4.18 9.56
N GLY A 40 -4.07 2.98 9.07
CA GLY A 40 -3.63 2.54 7.74
C GLY A 40 -4.13 3.46 6.62
N LEU A 41 -5.41 3.85 6.66
CA LEU A 41 -6.00 4.81 5.75
C LEU A 41 -5.39 6.21 5.87
N ALA A 42 -5.11 6.66 7.10
CA ALA A 42 -4.48 7.95 7.33
C ALA A 42 -3.07 8.00 6.71
N VAL A 43 -2.24 6.98 6.93
CA VAL A 43 -0.91 6.87 6.31
C VAL A 43 -1.00 6.79 4.79
N ALA A 44 -1.93 5.98 4.27
CA ALA A 44 -2.14 5.87 2.83
C ALA A 44 -2.58 7.20 2.21
N ALA A 45 -3.49 7.94 2.87
CA ALA A 45 -3.94 9.24 2.42
C ALA A 45 -2.80 10.28 2.45
N ILE A 46 -2.01 10.30 3.51
CA ILE A 46 -0.84 11.19 3.63
C ILE A 46 0.15 10.89 2.51
N LEU A 47 0.49 9.62 2.29
CA LEU A 47 1.44 9.22 1.26
C LEU A 47 0.89 9.50 -0.14
N TYR A 48 -0.40 9.25 -0.38
CA TYR A 48 -1.08 9.57 -1.63
C TYR A 48 -1.06 11.08 -1.90
N PHE A 49 -1.36 11.90 -0.90
CA PHE A 49 -1.35 13.35 -1.02
C PHE A 49 0.07 13.88 -1.23
N TRP A 50 1.04 13.33 -0.51
CA TRP A 50 2.45 13.66 -0.69
C TRP A 50 2.96 13.30 -2.09
N TYR A 51 2.62 12.11 -2.60
CA TYR A 51 2.95 11.68 -3.96
C TYR A 51 2.25 12.54 -5.02
N LYS A 52 1.04 13.02 -4.74
CA LYS A 52 0.30 13.94 -5.62
C LYS A 52 0.93 15.32 -5.70
N HIS A 53 1.54 15.83 -4.62
CA HIS A 53 2.21 17.14 -4.59
C HIS A 53 3.70 17.10 -4.95
N LYS A 54 4.37 15.97 -4.69
CA LYS A 54 5.76 15.69 -5.04
C LYS A 54 5.78 14.43 -5.91
N PRO A 55 5.38 14.51 -7.20
CA PRO A 55 5.49 13.37 -8.08
C PRO A 55 6.96 12.96 -8.12
N VAL A 56 7.25 11.76 -7.62
CA VAL A 56 8.60 11.18 -7.68
C VAL A 56 8.93 11.02 -9.14
N LYS A 57 9.73 11.95 -9.66
CA LYS A 57 10.17 11.91 -11.04
C LYS A 57 11.03 10.65 -11.21
N PRO A 58 10.87 9.91 -12.30
CA PRO A 58 11.74 8.77 -12.60
C PRO A 58 13.23 9.16 -12.75
N GLU A 59 13.51 10.46 -12.76
CA GLU A 59 14.83 11.11 -12.73
C GLU A 59 15.56 10.95 -11.37
N ASP A 60 14.83 10.85 -10.25
CA ASP A 60 15.39 10.76 -8.88
C ASP A 60 15.63 9.30 -8.43
N VAL A 61 15.14 8.32 -9.20
CA VAL A 61 15.42 6.92 -8.96
C VAL A 61 16.57 6.54 -9.86
N ASP A 62 17.81 6.58 -9.33
CA ASP A 62 18.99 6.08 -10.03
C ASP A 62 18.77 4.60 -10.37
N ARG A 63 18.29 4.33 -11.59
CA ARG A 63 18.07 3.00 -12.15
C ARG A 63 19.39 2.34 -12.56
N ARG A 64 20.54 2.72 -11.97
CA ARG A 64 21.76 1.91 -12.10
C ARG A 64 21.58 0.64 -11.27
N PRO A 65 21.45 -0.54 -11.90
CA PRO A 65 21.69 -1.77 -11.16
C PRO A 65 23.16 -1.71 -10.74
N LEU A 66 23.42 -1.73 -9.43
CA LEU A 66 24.73 -1.86 -8.78
C LEU A 66 25.93 -1.43 -9.65
N LYS A 67 26.49 -0.25 -9.37
CA LYS A 67 27.83 0.13 -9.87
C LYS A 67 28.82 -0.95 -9.42
N LEU A 68 29.03 -1.96 -10.26
CA LEU A 68 30.17 -2.85 -10.24
C LEU A 68 31.06 -2.41 -11.39
N ASP A 69 32.30 -2.16 -11.00
CA ASP A 69 33.42 -1.48 -11.67
C ASP A 69 33.31 0.04 -11.87
#